data_AF-A0A2E1FPL7-F1
#
_entry.id   AF-A0A2E1FPL7-F1
#
_cell.length_a   1.000
_cell.length_b   1.000
_cell.length_c   1.000
_cell.angle_alpha   90.00
_cell.angle_beta   90.00
_cell.angle_gamma   90.00
#
_symmetry.space_group_name_H-M   'P 1'
#
loop_
_entity.id
_entity.type
_entity.pdbx_description
1 polymer ?
#
loop_
_entity_poly.entity_id
_entity_poly.type
_entity_poly.pdbx_seq_one_letter_code
_entity_poly.pdbx_strand_id
1 'polypeptide(L)'
;MEKNSKDVGKYVISAFLIIAGIVPVIKYLLGDSLESQPLAMLFAGLALIAVGVFALPEILDKIDSDLYKKILVFGIACSFVLGYAVISSVNDEIKFQKTKKSVQAKTIQRLKDIRETQIAHKSVFGTFAPDFDSLALFIHSEVMPVTYNMGSFHDTLPELKSFKEGYVIKRSDLDSLALMLELDRDLFLTNIEEDNSPYKIRDTTYTSFYAENLTQDYREKAKLPLFNLSEMPFNPNTGERFRMKVGVVEIGGLWQPTILVQDPTPFGRDKVKKDTLRFGSTTEAHTDGNWRN
;
A
#
# COMPACT_ATOMS: atom_id res chain seq x y z
N MET A 1 -55.78 -41.78 0.03
CA MET A 1 -54.76 -40.70 -0.05
C MET A 1 -53.36 -41.19 -0.47
N GLU A 2 -53.06 -42.49 -0.48
CA GLU A 2 -51.71 -42.98 -0.82
C GLU A 2 -51.31 -42.92 -2.31
N LYS A 3 -52.26 -42.99 -3.25
CA LYS A 3 -51.95 -43.01 -4.70
C LYS A 3 -51.37 -41.68 -5.20
N ASN A 4 -51.87 -40.56 -4.69
CA ASN A 4 -51.39 -39.21 -5.06
C ASN A 4 -49.99 -38.92 -4.48
N SER A 5 -49.63 -39.49 -3.32
CA SER A 5 -48.30 -39.30 -2.71
C SER A 5 -47.19 -39.93 -3.56
N LYS A 6 -47.43 -41.12 -4.15
CA LYS A 6 -46.46 -41.81 -5.02
C LYS A 6 -46.21 -41.12 -6.35
N ASP A 7 -47.19 -40.41 -6.91
CA ASP A 7 -47.01 -39.68 -8.17
C ASP A 7 -46.36 -38.32 -7.97
N VAL A 8 -46.63 -37.62 -6.86
CA VAL A 8 -45.93 -36.37 -6.51
C VAL A 8 -44.43 -36.61 -6.28
N GLY A 9 -44.07 -37.75 -5.68
CA GLY A 9 -42.68 -38.15 -5.43
C GLY A 9 -41.78 -38.15 -6.68
N LYS A 10 -42.34 -38.46 -7.86
CA LYS A 10 -41.59 -38.55 -9.13
C LYS A 10 -41.11 -37.20 -9.66
N TYR A 11 -41.79 -36.12 -9.29
CA TYR A 11 -41.48 -34.75 -9.77
C TYR A 11 -40.63 -33.95 -8.79
N VAL A 12 -40.37 -34.48 -7.58
CA VAL A 12 -39.69 -33.74 -6.50
C VAL A 12 -38.33 -33.20 -6.96
N ILE A 13 -37.53 -34.03 -7.65
CA ILE A 13 -36.19 -33.66 -8.12
C ILE A 13 -36.27 -32.58 -9.21
N SER A 14 -37.15 -32.76 -10.20
CA SER A 14 -37.35 -31.82 -11.31
C SER A 14 -37.86 -30.47 -10.82
N ALA A 15 -38.85 -30.48 -9.93
CA ALA A 15 -39.39 -29.28 -9.29
C ALA A 15 -38.31 -28.54 -8.47
N PHE A 16 -37.52 -29.28 -7.69
CA PHE A 16 -36.41 -28.69 -6.93
C PHE A 16 -35.38 -28.01 -7.84
N LEU A 17 -34.94 -28.68 -8.92
CA LEU A 17 -33.94 -28.14 -9.84
C LEU A 17 -34.44 -26.88 -10.58
N ILE A 18 -35.71 -26.89 -11.02
CA ILE A 18 -36.32 -25.73 -11.67
C ILE A 18 -36.41 -24.57 -10.68
N ILE A 19 -36.92 -24.79 -9.47
CA ILE A 19 -37.02 -23.76 -8.44
C ILE A 19 -35.63 -23.21 -8.07
N ALA A 20 -34.66 -24.09 -7.87
CA ALA A 20 -33.28 -23.72 -7.56
C ALA A 20 -32.61 -22.91 -8.69
N GLY A 21 -32.94 -23.19 -9.95
CA GLY A 21 -32.46 -22.45 -11.11
C GLY A 21 -33.16 -21.10 -11.33
N ILE A 22 -34.43 -20.96 -10.93
CA ILE A 22 -35.17 -19.70 -11.02
C ILE A 22 -34.56 -18.63 -10.10
N VAL A 23 -34.13 -19.00 -8.89
CA VAL A 23 -33.54 -18.07 -7.90
C VAL A 23 -32.38 -17.24 -8.48
N PRO A 24 -31.33 -17.84 -9.07
CA PRO A 24 -30.22 -17.08 -9.66
C PRO A 24 -30.60 -16.29 -10.90
N VAL A 25 -31.57 -16.75 -11.71
CA VAL A 25 -32.08 -15.97 -12.87
C VAL A 25 -32.81 -14.72 -12.40
N ILE A 26 -33.71 -14.85 -11.41
CA ILE A 26 -34.43 -13.70 -10.83
C ILE A 26 -33.43 -12.73 -10.20
N LYS A 27 -32.45 -13.24 -9.43
CA LYS A 27 -31.42 -12.38 -8.83
C LYS A 27 -30.63 -11.62 -9.90
N TYR A 28 -30.27 -12.31 -10.99
CA TYR A 28 -29.59 -11.72 -12.15
C TYR A 28 -30.40 -10.57 -12.79
N LEU A 29 -31.71 -10.77 -12.96
CA LEU A 29 -32.61 -9.79 -13.57
C LEU A 29 -32.93 -8.61 -12.66
N LEU A 30 -32.88 -8.80 -11.33
CA LEU A 30 -33.13 -7.76 -10.32
C LEU A 30 -31.86 -6.96 -9.96
N GLY A 31 -30.72 -7.24 -10.57
CA GLY A 31 -29.47 -6.54 -10.30
C GLY A 31 -29.53 -5.05 -10.64
N ASP A 32 -29.21 -4.21 -9.66
CA ASP A 32 -29.09 -2.77 -9.86
C ASP A 32 -27.80 -2.44 -10.62
N SER A 33 -27.85 -1.37 -11.41
CA SER A 33 -26.80 -0.85 -12.29
C SER A 33 -25.46 -0.55 -11.60
N LEU A 34 -25.44 -0.48 -10.26
CA LEU A 34 -24.28 -0.17 -9.44
C LEU A 34 -23.38 -1.38 -9.13
N GLU A 35 -23.91 -2.61 -9.19
CA GLU A 35 -23.14 -3.85 -9.01
C GLU A 35 -23.28 -4.73 -10.25
N SER A 36 -22.21 -4.87 -11.07
CA SER A 36 -22.27 -5.77 -12.22
C SER A 36 -22.43 -7.21 -11.74
N GLN A 37 -23.62 -7.77 -11.91
CA GLN A 37 -23.87 -9.13 -11.50
C GLN A 37 -23.20 -10.13 -12.47
N PRO A 38 -22.64 -11.24 -11.97
CA PRO A 38 -21.92 -12.18 -12.82
C PRO A 38 -22.85 -12.85 -13.84
N LEU A 39 -22.53 -12.76 -15.13
CA LEU A 39 -23.22 -13.51 -16.20
C LEU A 39 -23.28 -15.02 -15.93
N ALA A 40 -22.27 -15.55 -15.23
CA ALA A 40 -22.25 -16.95 -14.79
C ALA A 40 -23.47 -17.34 -13.96
N MET A 41 -24.07 -16.41 -13.19
CA MET A 41 -25.27 -16.68 -12.38
C MET A 41 -26.49 -16.94 -13.27
N LEU A 42 -26.67 -16.15 -14.34
CA LEU A 42 -27.73 -16.37 -15.33
C LEU A 42 -27.58 -17.74 -16.00
N PHE A 43 -26.39 -18.05 -16.51
CA PHE A 43 -26.13 -19.32 -17.19
C PHE A 43 -26.30 -20.52 -16.25
N ALA A 44 -25.84 -20.42 -15.00
CA ALA A 44 -26.04 -21.47 -14.00
C ALA A 44 -27.53 -21.71 -13.71
N GLY A 45 -28.31 -20.63 -13.60
CA GLY A 45 -29.76 -20.73 -13.39
C GLY A 45 -30.50 -21.35 -14.57
N LEU A 46 -30.22 -20.91 -15.79
CA LEU A 46 -30.79 -21.49 -17.00
C LEU A 46 -30.39 -22.96 -17.19
N ALA A 47 -29.15 -23.33 -16.86
CA ALA A 47 -28.68 -24.72 -16.91
C ALA A 47 -29.44 -25.60 -15.90
N LEU A 48 -29.63 -25.13 -14.66
CA LEU A 48 -30.40 -25.87 -13.65
C LEU A 48 -31.86 -26.07 -14.06
N ILE A 49 -32.49 -25.05 -14.65
CA ILE A 49 -33.85 -25.17 -15.20
C ILE A 49 -33.88 -26.21 -16.32
N ALA A 50 -32.93 -26.16 -17.25
CA ALA A 50 -32.85 -27.11 -18.36
C ALA A 50 -32.69 -28.56 -17.85
N VAL A 51 -31.79 -28.79 -16.89
CA VAL A 51 -31.61 -30.12 -16.26
C VAL A 51 -32.89 -30.56 -15.54
N GLY A 52 -33.56 -29.66 -14.82
CA GLY A 52 -34.82 -29.95 -14.16
C GLY A 52 -35.94 -30.31 -15.14
N VAL A 53 -36.02 -29.65 -16.29
CA VAL A 53 -36.95 -30.00 -17.38
C VAL A 53 -36.62 -31.37 -17.95
N PHE A 54 -35.35 -31.66 -18.27
CA PHE A 54 -34.94 -32.98 -18.77
C PHE A 54 -35.20 -34.12 -17.78
N ALA A 55 -35.22 -33.82 -16.48
CA ALA A 55 -35.52 -34.80 -15.43
C ALA A 55 -37.02 -35.09 -15.27
N LEU A 56 -37.92 -34.42 -16.01
CA LEU A 56 -39.36 -34.71 -15.93
C LEU A 56 -39.67 -36.13 -16.45
N PRO A 57 -40.50 -36.92 -15.74
CA PRO A 57 -40.89 -38.26 -16.17
C PRO A 57 -41.41 -38.34 -17.61
N GLU A 58 -42.25 -37.38 -18.04
CA GLU A 58 -42.83 -37.36 -19.39
C GLU A 58 -41.80 -37.07 -20.49
N ILE A 59 -40.69 -36.43 -20.14
CA ILE A 59 -39.58 -36.18 -21.05
C ILE A 59 -38.68 -37.42 -21.06
N LEU A 60 -38.39 -38.01 -19.91
CA LEU A 60 -37.62 -39.25 -19.80
C LEU A 60 -38.26 -40.40 -20.58
N ASP A 61 -39.58 -40.55 -20.52
CA ASP A 61 -40.31 -41.60 -21.25
C ASP A 61 -40.24 -41.43 -22.78
N LYS A 62 -39.91 -40.23 -23.27
CA LYS A 62 -39.78 -39.91 -24.70
C LYS A 62 -38.34 -39.96 -25.21
N ILE A 63 -37.36 -40.12 -24.33
CA ILE A 63 -35.94 -40.17 -24.71
C ILE A 63 -35.58 -41.60 -25.14
N ASP A 64 -35.08 -41.75 -26.37
CA ASP A 64 -34.56 -43.02 -26.86
C ASP A 64 -33.09 -43.25 -26.43
N SER A 65 -32.59 -44.48 -26.62
CA SER A 65 -31.24 -44.86 -26.18
C SER A 65 -30.13 -44.06 -26.90
N ASP A 66 -30.34 -43.65 -28.15
CA ASP A 66 -29.37 -42.87 -28.91
C ASP A 66 -29.31 -41.41 -28.42
N LEU A 67 -30.47 -40.78 -28.19
CA LEU A 67 -30.53 -39.43 -27.60
C LEU A 67 -29.93 -39.40 -26.19
N TYR A 68 -30.21 -40.40 -25.35
CA TYR A 68 -29.61 -40.50 -24.01
C TYR A 68 -28.08 -40.50 -24.05
N LYS A 69 -27.47 -41.30 -24.94
CA LYS A 69 -26.00 -41.35 -25.11
C LYS A 69 -25.44 -40.01 -25.58
N LYS A 70 -26.11 -39.33 -26.51
CA LYS A 70 -25.70 -37.99 -26.98
C LYS A 70 -25.74 -36.96 -25.86
N ILE A 71 -26.81 -36.93 -25.06
CA ILE A 71 -26.94 -36.05 -23.90
C ILE A 71 -25.83 -36.34 -22.88
N LEU A 72 -25.53 -37.62 -22.62
CA LEU A 72 -24.49 -38.03 -21.68
C LEU A 72 -23.09 -37.58 -22.14
N VAL A 73 -22.74 -37.80 -23.40
CA VAL A 73 -21.45 -37.35 -23.96
C VAL A 73 -21.34 -35.82 -23.92
N PHE A 74 -22.41 -35.11 -24.27
CA PHE A 74 -22.47 -33.65 -24.19
C PHE A 74 -22.31 -33.17 -22.74
N GLY A 75 -22.97 -33.81 -21.78
CA GLY A 75 -22.86 -33.48 -20.35
C GLY A 75 -21.43 -33.67 -19.82
N ILE A 76 -20.76 -34.74 -20.22
CA ILE A 76 -19.35 -34.98 -19.88
C ILE A 76 -18.46 -33.89 -20.48
N ALA A 77 -18.63 -33.57 -21.76
CA ALA A 77 -17.86 -32.50 -22.42
C ALA A 77 -18.08 -31.14 -21.72
N CYS A 78 -19.33 -30.79 -21.42
CA CYS A 78 -19.68 -29.59 -20.66
C CYS A 78 -19.05 -29.60 -19.25
N SER A 79 -19.02 -30.73 -18.57
CA SER A 79 -18.39 -30.86 -17.24
C SER A 79 -16.89 -30.54 -17.29
N PHE A 80 -16.17 -31.06 -18.29
CA PHE A 80 -14.75 -30.72 -18.47
C PHE A 80 -14.53 -29.24 -18.79
N VAL A 81 -15.35 -28.66 -19.68
CA VAL A 81 -15.28 -27.23 -20.03
C VAL A 81 -15.54 -26.35 -18.80
N LEU A 82 -16.57 -26.67 -18.01
CA LEU A 82 -16.87 -25.95 -16.77
C LEU A 82 -15.77 -26.12 -15.72
N GLY A 83 -15.23 -27.33 -15.56
CA GLY A 83 -14.10 -27.59 -14.67
C GLY A 83 -12.87 -26.75 -15.03
N TYR A 84 -12.54 -26.66 -16.32
CA TYR A 84 -11.47 -25.78 -16.82
C TYR A 84 -11.78 -24.30 -16.57
N ALA A 85 -13.01 -23.86 -16.84
CA ALA A 85 -13.42 -22.46 -16.63
C ALA A 85 -13.31 -22.02 -15.15
N VAL A 86 -13.67 -22.90 -14.20
CA VAL A 86 -13.51 -22.65 -12.76
C VAL A 86 -12.03 -22.50 -12.40
N ILE A 87 -11.17 -23.41 -12.86
CA ILE A 87 -9.74 -23.34 -12.61
C ILE A 87 -9.14 -22.06 -13.20
N SER A 88 -9.50 -21.71 -14.44
CA SER A 88 -9.05 -20.47 -15.09
C SER A 88 -9.47 -19.23 -14.31
N SER A 89 -10.73 -19.16 -13.85
CA SER A 89 -11.23 -18.04 -13.07
C SER A 89 -10.48 -17.84 -11.76
N VAL A 90 -10.10 -18.93 -11.08
CA VAL A 90 -9.29 -18.87 -9.85
C VAL A 90 -7.88 -18.38 -10.17
N ASN A 91 -7.26 -18.89 -11.23
CA ASN A 91 -5.92 -18.47 -11.65
C ASN A 91 -5.86 -16.99 -12.04
N ASP A 92 -6.88 -16.50 -12.74
CA ASP A 92 -7.00 -15.09 -13.12
C ASP A 92 -7.14 -14.19 -11.88
N GLU A 93 -7.91 -14.62 -10.88
CA GLU A 93 -8.02 -13.92 -9.60
C GLU A 93 -6.67 -13.88 -8.87
N ILE A 94 -5.96 -15.02 -8.77
CA ILE A 94 -4.63 -15.07 -8.14
C ILE A 94 -3.65 -14.14 -8.86
N LYS A 95 -3.62 -14.16 -10.19
CA LYS A 95 -2.76 -13.30 -11.00
C LYS A 95 -3.11 -11.83 -10.80
N PHE A 96 -4.40 -11.49 -10.75
CA PHE A 96 -4.88 -10.14 -10.48
C PHE A 96 -4.42 -9.64 -9.10
N GLN A 97 -4.61 -10.43 -8.04
CA GLN A 97 -4.18 -10.06 -6.68
C GLN A 97 -2.67 -9.92 -6.57
N LYS A 98 -1.90 -10.82 -7.19
CA LYS A 98 -0.43 -10.71 -7.25
C LYS A 98 0.01 -9.42 -7.95
N THR A 99 -0.61 -9.11 -9.08
CA THR A 99 -0.34 -7.89 -9.86
C THR A 99 -0.72 -6.64 -9.06
N LYS A 100 -1.92 -6.62 -8.46
CA LYS A 100 -2.38 -5.52 -7.58
C LYS A 100 -1.38 -5.27 -6.46
N LYS A 101 -0.93 -6.30 -5.75
CA LYS A 101 0.06 -6.19 -4.68
C LYS A 101 1.38 -5.60 -5.17
N SER A 102 1.89 -6.07 -6.31
CA SER A 102 3.17 -5.57 -6.87
C SER A 102 3.07 -4.11 -7.34
N VAL A 103 2.01 -3.76 -8.06
CA VAL A 103 1.75 -2.41 -8.55
C VAL A 103 1.57 -1.44 -7.39
N GLN A 104 0.73 -1.80 -6.41
CA GLN A 104 0.51 -0.98 -5.22
C GLN A 104 1.79 -0.82 -4.39
N ALA A 105 2.61 -1.87 -4.24
CA ALA A 105 3.87 -1.75 -3.50
C ALA A 105 4.81 -0.69 -4.09
N LYS A 106 4.92 -0.62 -5.43
CA LYS A 106 5.72 0.42 -6.11
C LYS A 106 5.16 1.82 -5.86
N THR A 107 3.84 2.00 -6.03
CA THR A 107 3.20 3.30 -5.79
C THR A 107 3.28 3.72 -4.32
N ILE A 108 3.07 2.79 -3.38
CA ILE A 108 3.21 3.03 -1.95
C ILE A 108 4.63 3.46 -1.61
N GLN A 109 5.65 2.78 -2.14
CA GLN A 109 7.04 3.17 -1.88
C GLN A 109 7.32 4.59 -2.37
N ARG A 110 6.83 4.95 -3.57
CA ARG A 110 6.97 6.32 -4.07
C ARG A 110 6.25 7.35 -3.18
N LEU A 111 5.04 7.03 -2.70
CA LEU A 111 4.31 7.86 -1.74
C LEU A 111 5.02 7.99 -0.39
N LYS A 112 5.72 6.94 0.07
CA LYS A 112 6.56 6.98 1.28
C LYS A 112 7.76 7.92 1.09
N ASP A 113 8.46 7.80 -0.04
CA ASP A 113 9.62 8.67 -0.34
C ASP A 113 9.19 10.15 -0.38
N ILE A 114 8.05 10.47 -1.02
CA ILE A 114 7.49 11.84 -1.04
C ILE A 114 7.12 12.29 0.39
N ARG A 115 6.48 11.42 1.17
CA ARG A 115 6.08 11.73 2.55
C ARG A 115 7.29 12.04 3.42
N GLU A 116 8.30 11.20 3.42
CA GLU A 116 9.50 11.37 4.24
C GLU A 116 10.21 12.67 3.89
N THR A 117 10.31 12.98 2.60
CA THR A 117 10.87 14.26 2.13
C THR A 117 10.04 15.45 2.63
N GLN A 118 8.70 15.36 2.57
CA GLN A 118 7.79 16.41 3.02
C GLN A 118 7.84 16.61 4.55
N ILE A 119 7.97 15.52 5.32
CA ILE A 119 8.16 15.57 6.77
C ILE A 119 9.49 16.25 7.10
N ALA A 120 10.57 15.91 6.40
CA ALA A 120 11.87 16.55 6.56
C ALA A 120 11.80 18.05 6.24
N HIS A 121 11.15 18.44 5.13
CA HIS A 121 10.93 19.84 4.78
C HIS A 121 10.17 20.58 5.89
N LYS A 122 9.09 19.99 6.41
CA LYS A 122 8.34 20.55 7.54
C LYS A 122 9.17 20.66 8.82
N SER A 123 10.06 19.70 9.08
CA SER A 123 10.95 19.73 10.24
C SER A 123 11.92 20.91 10.18
N VAL A 124 12.41 21.26 8.98
CA VAL A 124 13.37 22.36 8.79
C VAL A 124 12.68 23.73 8.68
N PHE A 125 11.59 23.83 7.91
CA PHE A 125 10.95 25.11 7.56
C PHE A 125 9.60 25.36 8.27
N GLY A 126 9.11 24.42 9.07
CA GLY A 126 7.81 24.51 9.76
C GLY A 126 6.58 24.29 8.87
N THR A 127 6.74 24.18 7.54
CA THR A 127 5.65 24.02 6.56
C THR A 127 5.96 22.92 5.55
N PHE A 128 4.95 22.40 4.87
CA PHE A 128 5.16 21.46 3.75
C PHE A 128 5.54 22.22 2.48
N ALA A 129 6.30 21.58 1.58
CA ALA A 129 6.64 22.17 0.29
C ALA A 129 5.36 22.29 -0.58
N PRO A 130 5.12 23.46 -1.23
CA PRO A 130 3.86 23.73 -1.91
C PRO A 130 3.67 22.94 -3.22
N ASP A 131 4.77 22.60 -3.89
CA ASP A 131 4.81 21.88 -5.15
C ASP A 131 6.03 20.95 -5.21
N PHE A 132 6.07 20.08 -6.23
CA PHE A 132 7.17 19.13 -6.40
C PHE A 132 8.49 19.80 -6.79
N ASP A 133 8.46 20.99 -7.38
CA ASP A 133 9.66 21.69 -7.83
C ASP A 133 10.40 22.29 -6.61
N SER A 134 9.63 22.90 -5.70
CA SER A 134 10.10 23.34 -4.38
C SER A 134 10.63 22.17 -3.55
N LEU A 135 9.93 21.03 -3.57
CA LEU A 135 10.38 19.82 -2.88
C LEU A 135 11.69 19.29 -3.48
N ALA A 136 11.86 19.37 -4.80
CA ALA A 136 13.09 18.96 -5.48
C ALA A 136 14.29 19.83 -5.12
N LEU A 137 14.09 21.15 -5.00
CA LEU A 137 15.13 22.07 -4.53
C LEU A 137 15.57 21.73 -3.10
N PHE A 138 14.61 21.45 -2.21
CA PHE A 138 14.91 21.07 -0.84
C PHE A 138 15.74 19.78 -0.74
N ILE A 139 15.44 18.77 -1.55
CA ILE A 139 16.14 17.48 -1.52
C ILE A 139 17.67 17.63 -1.61
N HIS A 140 18.14 18.59 -2.41
CA HIS A 140 19.57 18.86 -2.63
C HIS A 140 20.14 19.98 -1.76
N SER A 141 19.31 20.69 -1.01
CA SER A 141 19.76 21.80 -0.17
C SER A 141 20.44 21.28 1.10
N GLU A 142 21.61 21.84 1.45
CA GLU A 142 22.34 21.50 2.67
C GLU A 142 21.76 22.19 3.91
N VAL A 143 20.51 21.83 4.26
CA VAL A 143 19.75 22.45 5.34
C VAL A 143 19.28 21.47 6.40
N MET A 144 19.58 20.17 6.24
CA MET A 144 19.24 19.14 7.21
C MET A 144 20.30 19.11 8.32
N PRO A 145 19.94 19.39 9.59
CA PRO A 145 20.90 19.31 10.69
C PRO A 145 21.18 17.85 11.06
N VAL A 146 22.45 17.46 11.07
CA VAL A 146 22.96 16.20 11.61
C VAL A 146 23.75 16.51 12.86
N THR A 147 23.19 16.13 14.01
CA THR A 147 23.81 16.32 15.31
C THR A 147 24.73 15.14 15.64
N TYR A 148 25.98 15.45 15.94
CA TYR A 148 26.95 14.50 16.48
C TYR A 148 27.21 14.83 17.94
N ASN A 149 26.89 13.87 18.82
CA ASN A 149 27.04 14.01 20.26
C ASN A 149 27.94 12.88 20.77
N MET A 150 28.95 13.22 21.56
CA MET A 150 29.86 12.26 22.19
C MET A 150 30.16 12.62 23.65
N GLY A 151 30.22 11.61 24.51
CA GLY A 151 30.32 11.74 25.96
C GLY A 151 29.03 12.21 26.65
N SER A 152 28.88 11.89 27.93
CA SER A 152 27.68 12.12 28.74
C SER A 152 27.83 13.23 29.79
N PHE A 153 26.75 13.95 30.07
CA PHE A 153 26.73 14.90 31.19
C PHE A 153 26.39 14.17 32.49
N HIS A 154 26.99 14.59 33.60
CA HIS A 154 26.77 13.99 34.93
C HIS A 154 26.59 15.06 36.00
N ASP A 155 26.10 14.68 37.18
CA ASP A 155 25.66 15.62 38.22
C ASP A 155 26.74 16.62 38.68
N THR A 156 28.01 16.21 38.69
CA THR A 156 29.14 17.09 39.05
C THR A 156 29.59 18.02 37.91
N LEU A 157 29.26 17.67 36.67
CA LEU A 157 29.51 18.46 35.46
C LEU A 157 28.27 18.48 34.53
N PRO A 158 27.20 19.19 34.92
CA PRO A 158 26.00 19.31 34.10
C PRO A 158 26.25 20.10 32.83
N GLU A 159 25.40 19.92 31.82
CA GLU A 159 25.51 20.56 30.50
C GLU A 159 25.78 22.07 30.57
N LEU A 160 24.95 22.82 31.33
CA LEU A 160 25.12 24.26 31.50
C LEU A 160 26.48 24.64 32.09
N LYS A 161 27.02 23.81 32.99
CA LYS A 161 28.34 24.03 33.58
C LYS A 161 29.42 23.70 32.55
N SER A 162 29.31 22.59 31.82
CA SER A 162 30.25 22.23 30.74
C SER A 162 30.36 23.31 29.67
N PHE A 163 29.25 23.94 29.29
CA PHE A 163 29.28 25.07 28.36
C PHE A 163 29.99 26.29 28.94
N LYS A 164 29.74 26.62 30.21
CA LYS A 164 30.39 27.77 30.88
C LYS A 164 31.89 27.57 31.06
N GLU A 165 32.30 26.35 31.37
CA GLU A 165 33.71 25.98 31.59
C GLU A 165 34.46 25.67 30.29
N GLY A 166 33.80 25.73 29.12
CA GLY A 166 34.44 25.50 27.81
C GLY A 166 34.72 24.03 27.49
N TYR A 167 34.07 23.09 28.19
CA TYR A 167 34.24 21.66 27.96
C TYR A 167 33.41 21.11 26.79
N VAL A 168 32.51 21.90 26.21
CA VAL A 168 31.77 21.51 25.02
C VAL A 168 32.49 22.01 23.77
N ILE A 169 32.93 21.08 22.93
CA ILE A 169 33.74 21.36 21.73
C ILE A 169 33.09 20.81 20.47
N LYS A 170 33.46 21.35 19.29
CA LYS A 170 33.08 20.77 18.00
C LYS A 170 34.09 19.70 17.58
N ARG A 171 33.73 18.87 16.58
CA ARG A 171 34.67 17.87 16.04
C ARG A 171 35.88 18.52 15.40
N SER A 172 35.71 19.70 14.78
CA SER A 172 36.79 20.48 14.17
C SER A 172 37.86 20.91 15.17
N ASP A 173 37.49 21.05 16.44
CA ASP A 173 38.36 21.62 17.47
C ASP A 173 39.20 20.52 18.16
N LEU A 174 38.83 19.25 17.95
CA LEU A 174 39.44 18.09 18.59
C LEU A 174 40.95 18.02 18.37
N ASP A 175 41.40 18.18 17.12
CA ASP A 175 42.82 18.04 16.76
C ASP A 175 43.65 19.19 17.37
N SER A 176 43.12 20.42 17.34
CA SER A 176 43.80 21.58 17.92
C SER A 176 43.86 21.51 19.44
N LEU A 177 42.80 21.04 20.08
CA LEU A 177 42.74 20.90 21.53
C LEU A 177 43.60 19.74 22.03
N ALA A 178 43.64 18.61 21.33
CA ALA A 178 44.53 17.50 21.65
C ALA A 178 46.00 17.95 21.65
N LEU A 179 46.39 18.74 20.65
CA LEU A 179 47.73 19.33 20.56
C LEU A 179 48.02 20.28 21.72
N MET A 180 47.06 21.15 22.08
CA MET A 180 47.22 22.08 23.21
C MET A 180 47.34 21.35 24.56
N LEU A 181 46.68 20.20 24.71
CA LEU A 181 46.72 19.38 25.92
C LEU A 181 47.89 18.38 25.93
N GLU A 182 48.73 18.37 24.89
CA GLU A 182 49.82 17.40 24.70
C GLU A 182 49.34 15.94 24.76
N LEU A 183 48.12 15.68 24.29
CA LEU A 183 47.51 14.35 24.24
C LEU A 183 47.55 13.78 22.82
N ASP A 184 47.70 12.46 22.73
CA ASP A 184 47.40 11.77 21.49
C ASP A 184 45.91 11.96 21.13
N ARG A 185 45.65 12.22 19.85
CA ARG A 185 44.33 12.60 19.36
C ARG A 185 43.31 11.47 19.52
N ASP A 186 43.71 10.24 19.22
CA ASP A 186 42.82 9.09 19.32
C ASP A 186 42.59 8.70 20.78
N LEU A 187 43.64 8.78 21.62
CA LEU A 187 43.49 8.62 23.07
C LEU A 187 42.54 9.66 23.68
N PHE A 188 42.63 10.93 23.25
CA PHE A 188 41.75 11.99 23.73
C PHE A 188 40.30 11.74 23.31
N LEU A 189 40.07 11.28 22.07
CA LEU A 189 38.75 10.91 21.59
C LEU A 189 38.16 9.75 22.41
N THR A 190 38.93 8.69 22.65
CA THR A 190 38.52 7.57 23.51
C THR A 190 38.19 8.03 24.93
N ASN A 191 38.99 8.93 25.50
CA ASN A 191 38.70 9.48 26.83
C ASN A 191 37.39 10.29 26.87
N ILE A 192 37.02 10.96 25.77
CA ILE A 192 35.72 11.62 25.66
C ILE A 192 34.60 10.59 25.50
N GLU A 193 34.83 9.51 24.74
CA GLU A 193 33.87 8.41 24.56
C GLU A 193 33.52 7.71 25.88
N GLU A 194 34.55 7.36 26.63
CA GLU A 194 34.46 6.61 27.89
C GLU A 194 34.19 7.51 29.10
N ASP A 195 33.94 8.81 28.86
CA ASP A 195 33.70 9.82 29.90
C ASP A 195 34.84 9.99 30.93
N ASN A 196 36.07 9.61 30.57
CA ASN A 196 37.29 9.85 31.32
C ASN A 196 37.83 11.29 31.16
N SER A 197 37.23 12.08 30.27
CA SER A 197 37.56 13.48 29.99
C SER A 197 36.39 14.41 30.39
N PRO A 198 36.67 15.63 30.92
CA PRO A 198 35.63 16.62 31.14
C PRO A 198 35.03 17.12 29.82
N TYR A 199 35.76 17.00 28.71
CA TYR A 199 35.32 17.45 27.39
C TYR A 199 34.21 16.58 26.81
N LYS A 200 33.34 17.21 26.02
CA LYS A 200 32.19 16.62 25.34
C LYS A 200 32.08 17.18 23.94
N ILE A 201 31.84 16.33 22.95
CA ILE A 201 31.67 16.78 21.58
C ILE A 201 30.18 17.03 21.33
N ARG A 202 29.84 18.27 20.98
CA ARG A 202 28.51 18.64 20.47
C ARG A 202 28.72 19.39 19.18
N ASP A 203 28.39 18.74 18.07
CA ASP A 203 28.58 19.31 16.75
C ASP A 203 27.31 19.15 15.92
N THR A 204 26.97 20.16 15.13
CA THR A 204 25.83 20.12 14.22
C THR A 204 26.34 20.51 12.85
N THR A 205 26.33 19.55 11.94
CA THR A 205 26.66 19.77 10.53
C THR A 205 25.38 19.81 9.73
N TYR A 206 25.41 20.51 8.60
CA TYR A 206 24.28 20.56 7.69
C TYR A 206 24.59 19.70 6.46
N THR A 207 23.61 18.90 6.07
CA THR A 207 23.67 17.99 4.92
C THR A 207 22.39 18.13 4.11
N SER A 208 22.31 17.41 2.99
CA SER A 208 21.10 17.35 2.18
C SER A 208 20.26 16.12 2.51
N PHE A 209 18.94 16.22 2.34
CA PHE A 209 18.06 15.04 2.50
C PHE A 209 18.47 13.92 1.54
N TYR A 210 18.94 14.28 0.34
CA TYR A 210 19.46 13.33 -0.64
C TYR A 210 20.62 12.51 -0.09
N ALA A 211 21.64 13.17 0.48
CA ALA A 211 22.85 12.52 0.98
C ALA A 211 22.55 11.48 2.07
N GLU A 212 21.57 11.78 2.93
CA GLU A 212 21.23 10.93 4.07
C GLU A 212 20.27 9.78 3.71
N ASN A 213 19.35 9.97 2.76
CA ASN A 213 18.22 9.05 2.56
C ASN A 213 18.03 8.51 1.15
N LEU A 214 18.61 9.17 0.13
CA LEU A 214 18.29 8.89 -1.28
C LEU A 214 19.51 8.45 -2.11
N THR A 215 20.68 8.30 -1.49
CA THR A 215 21.88 7.76 -2.15
C THR A 215 21.68 6.29 -2.54
N GLN A 216 22.36 5.87 -3.61
CA GLN A 216 22.29 4.49 -4.09
C GLN A 216 22.71 3.48 -3.01
N ASP A 217 23.83 3.73 -2.31
CA ASP A 217 24.34 2.85 -1.24
C ASP A 217 23.31 2.69 -0.10
N TYR A 218 22.73 3.79 0.36
CA TYR A 218 21.67 3.76 1.38
C TYR A 218 20.47 2.93 0.91
N ARG A 219 19.98 3.17 -0.32
CA ARG A 219 18.80 2.49 -0.87
C ARG A 219 19.05 1.00 -1.06
N GLU A 220 20.22 0.60 -1.53
CA GLU A 220 20.61 -0.81 -1.66
C GLU A 220 20.67 -1.50 -0.30
N LYS A 221 21.32 -0.87 0.69
CA LYS A 221 21.39 -1.39 2.07
C LYS A 221 20.00 -1.53 2.70
N ALA A 222 19.11 -0.58 2.44
CA ALA A 222 17.72 -0.59 2.91
C ALA A 222 16.79 -1.49 2.07
N LYS A 223 17.28 -2.11 0.98
CA LYS A 223 16.48 -2.91 0.02
C LYS A 223 15.32 -2.11 -0.60
N LEU A 224 15.54 -0.83 -0.86
CA LEU A 224 14.60 0.09 -1.47
C LEU A 224 14.94 0.27 -2.96
N PRO A 225 13.94 0.56 -3.82
CA PRO A 225 14.22 0.86 -5.22
C PRO A 225 15.05 2.13 -5.35
N LEU A 226 15.89 2.20 -6.38
CA LEU A 226 16.69 3.39 -6.67
C LEU A 226 15.80 4.62 -6.80
N PHE A 227 16.26 5.74 -6.25
CA PHE A 227 15.54 7.00 -6.30
C PHE A 227 15.93 7.79 -7.55
N ASN A 228 14.93 8.28 -8.28
CA ASN A 228 15.10 9.25 -9.34
C ASN A 228 14.20 10.46 -9.06
N LEU A 229 14.83 11.63 -8.96
CA LEU A 229 14.16 12.89 -8.65
C LEU A 229 13.15 13.29 -9.72
N SER A 230 13.48 13.12 -11.00
CA SER A 230 12.61 13.51 -12.11
C SER A 230 11.33 12.67 -12.17
N GLU A 231 11.39 11.44 -11.67
CA GLU A 231 10.25 10.52 -11.61
C GLU A 231 9.45 10.65 -10.31
N MET A 232 9.97 11.36 -9.29
CA MET A 232 9.31 11.50 -8.00
C MET A 232 7.85 11.96 -8.09
N PRO A 233 7.50 12.96 -8.93
CA PRO A 233 6.13 13.46 -9.02
C PRO A 233 5.16 12.49 -9.69
N PHE A 234 5.63 11.38 -10.26
CA PHE A 234 4.84 10.53 -11.15
C PHE A 234 4.64 9.13 -10.57
N ASN A 235 3.49 8.54 -10.86
CA ASN A 235 3.19 7.16 -10.51
C ASN A 235 4.11 6.23 -11.33
N PRO A 236 4.87 5.33 -10.68
CA PRO A 236 5.84 4.47 -11.38
C PRO A 236 5.22 3.46 -12.34
N ASN A 237 3.90 3.24 -12.29
CA ASN A 237 3.20 2.27 -13.13
C ASN A 237 2.50 2.94 -14.32
N THR A 238 1.94 4.15 -14.13
CA THR A 238 1.13 4.83 -15.15
C THR A 238 1.82 6.05 -15.76
N GLY A 239 2.84 6.60 -15.09
CA GLY A 239 3.48 7.87 -15.47
C GLY A 239 2.64 9.10 -15.17
N GLU A 240 1.46 8.94 -14.58
CA GLU A 240 0.57 10.05 -14.23
C GLU A 240 1.06 10.81 -12.99
N ARG A 241 0.94 12.14 -13.00
CA ARG A 241 1.43 12.97 -11.90
C ARG A 241 0.54 12.83 -10.65
N PHE A 242 1.15 12.65 -9.49
CA PHE A 242 0.43 12.68 -8.22
C PHE A 242 -0.23 14.03 -7.99
N ARG A 243 -1.44 14.01 -7.41
CA ARG A 243 -2.13 15.23 -6.98
C ARG A 243 -1.66 15.60 -5.59
N MET A 244 -0.99 16.74 -5.46
CA MET A 244 -0.54 17.29 -4.18
C MET A 244 -1.35 18.53 -3.81
N LYS A 245 -1.75 18.61 -2.55
CA LYS A 245 -2.41 19.78 -1.96
C LYS A 245 -1.80 20.04 -0.60
N VAL A 246 -1.48 21.29 -0.31
CA VAL A 246 -1.07 21.74 1.02
C VAL A 246 -2.11 22.70 1.58
N GLY A 247 -2.17 22.81 2.89
CA GLY A 247 -3.09 23.71 3.57
C GLY A 247 -2.72 23.91 5.03
N VAL A 248 -3.65 24.50 5.78
CA VAL A 248 -3.56 24.65 7.23
C VAL A 248 -4.92 24.33 7.82
N VAL A 249 -4.92 23.74 9.01
CA VAL A 249 -6.13 23.47 9.79
C VAL A 249 -5.91 23.93 11.22
N GLU A 250 -6.95 24.48 11.84
CA GLU A 250 -6.93 24.84 13.25
C GLU A 250 -7.33 23.62 14.10
N ILE A 251 -6.43 23.18 14.97
CA ILE A 251 -6.66 22.07 15.91
C ILE A 251 -6.31 22.57 17.30
N GLY A 252 -7.31 22.64 18.18
CA GLY A 252 -7.10 23.08 19.57
C GLY A 252 -6.54 24.50 19.70
N GLY A 253 -6.90 25.41 18.78
CA GLY A 253 -6.41 26.80 18.77
C GLY A 253 -5.00 26.98 18.18
N LEU A 254 -4.38 25.92 17.65
CA LEU A 254 -3.10 25.98 16.95
C LEU A 254 -3.28 25.72 15.46
N TRP A 255 -2.66 26.57 14.64
CA TRP A 255 -2.59 26.39 13.19
C TRP A 255 -1.55 25.33 12.85
N GLN A 256 -2.00 24.22 12.27
CA GLN A 256 -1.13 23.12 11.87
C GLN A 256 -1.13 22.95 10.35
N PRO A 257 0.04 22.83 9.71
CA PRO A 257 0.10 22.60 8.27
C PRO A 257 -0.40 21.20 7.92
N THR A 258 -1.11 21.12 6.81
CA THR A 258 -1.71 19.90 6.26
C THR A 258 -1.17 19.62 4.86
N ILE A 259 -1.14 18.34 4.49
CA ILE A 259 -0.72 17.88 3.16
C ILE A 259 -1.58 16.69 2.75
N LEU A 260 -1.96 16.65 1.49
CA LEU A 260 -2.59 15.50 0.84
C LEU A 260 -1.87 15.22 -0.46
N VAL A 261 -1.33 14.00 -0.60
CA VAL A 261 -0.80 13.50 -1.88
C VAL A 261 -1.58 12.25 -2.27
N GLN A 262 -2.13 12.23 -3.48
CA GLN A 262 -3.02 11.17 -3.95
C GLN A 262 -2.67 10.71 -5.38
N ASP A 263 -2.72 9.40 -5.58
CA ASP A 263 -2.65 8.75 -6.89
C ASP A 263 -3.98 8.98 -7.67
N PRO A 264 -3.94 9.64 -8.84
CA PRO A 264 -5.13 9.79 -9.69
C PRO A 264 -5.51 8.49 -10.39
N THR A 265 -4.59 7.51 -10.50
CA THR A 265 -4.75 6.30 -11.31
C THR A 265 -4.66 5.01 -10.49
N PRO A 266 -5.62 4.75 -9.58
CA PRO A 266 -5.61 3.53 -8.80
C PRO A 266 -5.73 2.29 -9.67
N PHE A 267 -4.90 1.29 -9.39
CA PHE A 267 -4.99 -0.01 -10.04
C PHE A 267 -6.25 -0.77 -9.58
N GLY A 268 -7.03 -1.27 -10.53
CA GLY A 268 -8.25 -2.02 -10.25
C GLY A 268 -8.99 -2.41 -11.52
N ARG A 269 -10.01 -3.28 -11.37
CA ARG A 269 -10.85 -3.72 -12.48
C ARG A 269 -11.74 -2.59 -12.99
N ASP A 270 -12.12 -2.69 -14.26
CA ASP A 270 -13.09 -1.78 -14.84
C ASP A 270 -14.45 -1.94 -14.16
N LYS A 271 -15.17 -0.83 -14.00
CA LYS A 271 -16.49 -0.76 -13.36
C LYS A 271 -16.53 -1.20 -11.89
N VAL A 272 -15.36 -1.34 -11.23
CA VAL A 272 -15.27 -1.55 -9.77
C VAL A 272 -14.70 -0.29 -9.12
N LYS A 273 -15.27 0.12 -7.98
CA LYS A 273 -14.71 1.20 -7.17
C LYS A 273 -13.25 0.88 -6.81
N LYS A 274 -12.33 1.75 -7.20
CA LYS A 274 -10.89 1.55 -7.01
C LYS A 274 -10.41 2.30 -5.76
N ASP A 275 -9.57 1.65 -4.96
CA ASP A 275 -8.98 2.27 -3.78
C ASP A 275 -7.85 3.20 -4.19
N THR A 276 -8.06 4.52 -4.08
CA THR A 276 -7.03 5.52 -4.38
C THR A 276 -5.98 5.55 -3.28
N LEU A 277 -4.74 5.20 -3.61
CA LEU A 277 -3.62 5.34 -2.68
C LEU A 277 -3.35 6.82 -2.41
N ARG A 278 -3.23 7.19 -1.14
CA ARG A 278 -2.97 8.57 -0.72
C ARG A 278 -2.30 8.61 0.65
N PHE A 279 -1.68 9.74 0.96
CA PHE A 279 -1.31 10.07 2.32
C PHE A 279 -1.68 11.49 2.71
N GLY A 280 -1.83 11.66 4.03
CA GLY A 280 -2.23 12.88 4.68
C GLY A 280 -3.68 13.25 4.42
N SER A 281 -4.05 14.44 4.86
CA SER A 281 -5.40 14.98 4.77
C SER A 281 -5.33 16.50 4.63
N THR A 282 -6.37 17.12 4.07
CA THR A 282 -6.54 18.58 4.08
C THR A 282 -7.41 19.05 5.25
N THR A 283 -8.13 18.13 5.90
CA THR A 283 -9.06 18.44 7.01
C THR A 283 -8.48 18.07 8.37
N GLU A 284 -7.45 17.23 8.40
CA GLU A 284 -6.80 16.75 9.62
C GLU A 284 -5.29 16.86 9.46
N ALA A 285 -4.58 17.25 10.52
CA ALA A 285 -3.13 17.45 10.49
C ALA A 285 -2.35 16.15 10.75
N HIS A 286 -2.49 15.19 9.85
CA HIS A 286 -1.69 13.96 9.87
C HIS A 286 -1.03 13.73 8.50
N THR A 287 0.02 12.91 8.49
CA THR A 287 0.70 12.47 7.26
C THR A 287 0.43 11.00 6.94
N ASP A 288 -0.47 10.34 7.66
CA ASP A 288 -0.73 8.90 7.54
C ASP A 288 -1.25 8.46 6.17
N GLY A 289 -1.00 7.19 5.85
CA GLY A 289 -1.30 6.61 4.55
C GLY A 289 -2.47 5.66 4.67
N ASN A 290 -3.25 5.52 3.61
CA ASN A 290 -4.37 4.59 3.60
C ASN A 290 -3.99 3.16 3.20
N TRP A 291 -2.71 2.81 3.23
CA TRP A 291 -2.22 1.46 2.96
C TRP A 291 -2.02 0.68 4.26
N ARG A 292 -2.20 -0.64 4.20
CA ARG A 292 -1.90 -1.55 5.32
C ARG A 292 -0.38 -1.75 5.42
N ASN A 293 0.15 -1.67 6.64
CA ASN A 293 1.53 -2.03 6.95
C ASN A 293 1.73 -3.55 6.89
#